data_AF-A0A535C8A0-F1
#
_entry.id   AF-A0A535C8A0-F1
#
_cell.length_a   1.000
_cell.length_b   1.000
_cell.length_c   1.000
_cell.angle_alpha   90.00
_cell.angle_beta   90.00
_cell.angle_gamma   90.00
#
_symmetry.space_group_name_H-M   'P 1'
#
loop_
_entity.id
_entity.type
_entity.pdbx_description
1 polymer ?
#
loop_
_entity_poly.entity_id
_entity_poly.type
_entity_poly.pdbx_seq_one_letter_code
_entity_poly.pdbx_strand_id
1 'polypeptide(L)' 'GIEESGDYDSVGGYVHSMLGKIAEEGDSFQSGRARWIVEKVRGRRIETIRLVAQDPWPTEVHGHDGAGEIRVEEQTGHLP' A
#
# COMPACT_ATOMS: atom_id res chain seq x y z
N GLY A 1 -4.48 -21.63 4.55
CA GLY A 1 -3.85 -20.85 3.47
C GLY A 1 -4.35 -19.44 3.61
N ILE A 2 -3.47 -18.45 3.43
CA ILE A 2 -3.96 -17.07 3.24
C ILE A 2 -4.67 -17.04 1.89
N GLU A 3 -5.92 -16.57 1.89
CA GLU A 3 -6.69 -16.37 0.66
C GLU A 3 -5.92 -15.34 -0.18
N GLU A 4 -5.49 -15.75 -1.37
CA GLU A 4 -4.83 -14.87 -2.34
C GLU A 4 -5.90 -13.91 -2.86
N SER A 5 -6.15 -12.85 -2.09
CA SER A 5 -7.12 -11.81 -2.40
C SER A 5 -6.65 -11.02 -3.63
N GLY A 6 -7.10 -11.48 -4.79
CA GLY A 6 -7.25 -10.74 -6.04
C GLY A 6 -5.96 -10.41 -6.78
N ASP A 7 -6.01 -10.54 -8.11
CA ASP A 7 -4.99 -10.17 -9.10
C ASP A 7 -4.60 -8.67 -9.03
N TYR A 8 -3.90 -8.26 -7.96
CA TYR A 8 -3.42 -6.88 -7.80
C TYR A 8 -1.90 -6.83 -7.94
N ASP A 9 -1.43 -6.25 -9.04
CA ASP A 9 0.00 -6.03 -9.28
C ASP A 9 0.59 -4.83 -8.52
N SER A 10 -0.24 -3.98 -7.90
CA SER A 10 0.24 -2.80 -7.17
C SER A 10 -0.67 -2.39 -6.00
N VAL A 11 -0.06 -1.75 -5.00
CA VAL A 11 -0.77 -1.20 -3.83
C VAL A 11 -1.82 -0.17 -4.24
N GLY A 12 -1.52 0.68 -5.24
CA GLY A 12 -2.48 1.64 -5.76
C GLY A 12 -3.68 0.98 -6.43
N GLY A 13 -3.45 -0.10 -7.19
CA GLY A 13 -4.52 -0.90 -7.78
C GLY A 13 -5.45 -1.49 -6.72
N TYR A 14 -4.87 -2.08 -5.67
CA TYR A 14 -5.63 -2.57 -4.52
C TYR A 14 -6.49 -1.48 -3.87
N VAL A 15 -5.93 -0.28 -3.61
CA VAL A 15 -6.67 0.83 -3.02
C VAL A 15 -7.84 1.29 -3.89
N HIS A 16 -7.64 1.42 -5.20
CA HIS A 16 -8.74 1.77 -6.12
C HIS A 16 -9.86 0.73 -6.09
N SER A 17 -9.52 -0.55 -6.10
CA SER A 17 -10.49 -1.63 -6.03
C SER A 17 -11.26 -1.64 -4.70
N MET A 18 -10.57 -1.41 -3.58
CA MET A 18 -11.21 -1.35 -2.26
C MET A 18 -12.14 -0.14 -2.10
N LEU A 19 -11.78 1.01 -2.66
CA LEU A 19 -12.61 2.22 -2.62
C LEU A 19 -13.80 2.14 -3.59
N GLY A 20 -13.72 1.33 -4.65
CA GLY A 20 -14.72 1.25 -5.71
C GLY A 20 -14.83 2.53 -6.54
N LYS A 21 -13.85 3.43 -6.43
CA LYS A 21 -13.80 4.72 -7.13
C LYS A 21 -12.36 5.12 -7.46
N ILE A 22 -12.21 6.18 -8.26
CA ILE A 22 -10.92 6.84 -8.40
C ILE A 22 -10.58 7.46 -7.04
N ALA A 23 -9.44 7.06 -6.48
CA ALA A 23 -8.96 7.48 -5.18
C ALA A 23 -8.53 8.94 -5.21
N GLU A 24 -8.90 9.66 -4.16
CA GLU A 24 -8.59 11.06 -3.94
C GLU A 24 -7.82 11.21 -2.62
N GLU A 25 -7.08 12.32 -2.48
CA GLU A 25 -6.36 12.63 -1.25
C GLU A 25 -7.33 12.72 -0.06
N GLY A 26 -7.00 12.03 1.03
CA GLY A 26 -7.84 11.93 2.23
C GLY A 26 -8.84 10.77 2.22
N ASP A 27 -9.04 10.07 1.10
CA ASP A 27 -9.84 8.84 1.10
C ASP A 27 -9.23 7.81 2.05
N SER A 28 -10.09 7.12 2.80
CA SER A 28 -9.65 6.09 3.72
C SER A 28 -10.64 4.96 3.87
N PHE A 29 -10.11 3.78 4.16
CA PHE A 29 -10.88 2.59 4.45
C PHE A 29 -10.14 1.71 5.47
N GLN A 30 -10.88 0.80 6.10
CA GLN A 30 -10.33 -0.17 7.04
C GLN A 30 -10.14 -1.50 6.32
N SER A 31 -8.95 -2.08 6.41
CA SER A 31 -8.69 -3.43 5.88
C SER A 31 -7.62 -4.13 6.70
N GLY A 32 -7.89 -5.35 7.12
CA GLY A 32 -7.05 -6.07 8.08
C GLY A 32 -6.87 -5.27 9.38
N ARG A 33 -5.63 -5.19 9.87
CA ARG A 33 -5.27 -4.52 11.14
C ARG A 33 -4.93 -3.03 11.02
N ALA A 34 -5.04 -2.45 9.83
CA ALA A 34 -4.61 -1.08 9.57
C ALA A 34 -5.68 -0.26 8.86
N ARG A 35 -5.76 1.02 9.21
CA ARG A 35 -6.49 2.02 8.44
C ARG A 35 -5.60 2.49 7.31
N TRP A 36 -6.12 2.41 6.09
CA TRP A 36 -5.47 2.84 4.87
C TRP A 36 -5.93 4.25 4.53
N ILE A 37 -5.00 5.17 4.29
CA ILE A 37 -5.30 6.57 4.00
C ILE A 37 -4.49 6.99 2.78
N VAL A 38 -5.16 7.53 1.77
CA VAL A 38 -4.50 8.10 0.60
C VAL A 38 -3.94 9.46 1.00
N GLU A 39 -2.62 9.58 1.07
CA GLU A 39 -1.98 10.83 1.48
C GLU A 39 -1.76 11.77 0.31
N LYS A 40 -1.34 11.22 -0.83
CA LYS A 40 -0.97 12.03 -1.98
C LYS A 40 -1.34 11.36 -3.29
N VAL A 41 -1.97 12.12 -4.17
CA VAL A 41 -2.33 11.70 -5.52
C VAL A 41 -1.71 12.67 -6.52
N ARG A 42 -1.11 12.14 -7.59
CA ARG A 42 -0.59 12.93 -8.71
C ARG A 42 -1.30 12.54 -9.99
N GLY A 43 -2.22 13.40 -10.42
CA GLY A 43 -3.10 13.12 -11.56
C GLY A 43 -4.04 11.97 -11.24
N ARG A 44 -3.84 10.79 -11.86
CA ARG A 44 -4.63 9.58 -11.61
C ARG A 44 -3.86 8.47 -10.89
N ARG A 45 -2.65 8.77 -10.38
CA ARG A 45 -1.81 7.80 -9.67
C ARG A 45 -1.68 8.19 -8.21
N ILE A 46 -1.92 7.22 -7.33
CA ILE A 46 -1.61 7.35 -5.91
C ILE A 46 -0.09 7.32 -5.77
N GLU A 47 0.47 8.37 -5.17
CA GLU A 47 1.92 8.45 -4.90
C GLU A 47 2.25 7.94 -3.50
N THR A 48 1.37 8.18 -2.52
CA THR A 48 1.67 7.89 -1.12
C THR A 48 0.42 7.44 -0.37
N ILE A 49 0.59 6.39 0.42
CA ILE A 49 -0.44 5.82 1.28
C ILE A 49 0.12 5.76 2.69
N ARG A 50 -0.70 6.16 3.67
CA ARG A 50 -0.42 5.98 5.09
C ARG A 50 -1.19 4.78 5.63
N LEU A 51 -0.45 3.94 6.34
CA LEU A 51 -1.00 2.84 7.13
C LEU A 51 -0.96 3.22 8.61
N VAL A 52 -2.12 3.26 9.24
CA VAL A 52 -2.23 3.45 10.68
C VAL A 52 -2.70 2.14 11.29
N ALA A 53 -1.81 1.45 12.01
CA ALA A 53 -2.17 0.23 12.71
C ALA A 53 -3.19 0.54 13.82
N GLN A 54 -4.25 -0.27 13.92
CA GLN A 54 -5.21 -0.13 15.02
C GLN A 54 -4.68 -0.72 16.33
N ASP A 55 -3.78 -1.70 16.22
CA ASP A 55 -3.07 -2.34 17.31
C ASP A 55 -1.58 -2.38 16.95
N PRO A 56 -0.65 -2.23 17.92
CA PRO A 56 0.78 -2.38 17.65
C PRO A 56 1.07 -3.70 16.94
N TRP A 57 1.92 -3.62 15.92
CA TRP A 57 2.36 -4.82 15.22
C TRP A 57 3.14 -5.72 16.20
N PRO A 58 2.88 -7.04 16.22
CA PRO A 58 3.66 -7.95 17.04
C PRO A 58 5.13 -7.82 16.67
N THR A 59 5.96 -7.50 17.65
CA THR A 59 7.38 -7.12 17.46
C THR A 59 8.22 -8.27 16.88
N GLU A 60 7.71 -9.49 16.97
CA GLU A 60 8.37 -10.73 16.55
C GLU A 60 8.31 -10.98 15.03
N VAL A 61 7.54 -10.21 14.25
CA VAL A 61 7.39 -10.43 12.80
C VAL A 61 8.48 -9.77 11.94
N HIS A 62 9.41 -9.04 12.55
CA HIS A 62 10.54 -8.42 11.84
C HIS A 62 11.87 -8.89 12.43
N GLY A 63 12.55 -9.79 11.70
CA GLY A 63 13.99 -9.87 11.80
C GLY A 63 14.58 -8.53 11.35
N HIS A 64 15.13 -7.78 12.31
CA HIS A 64 16.18 -6.75 12.16
C HIS A 64 16.34 -6.14 10.74
N ASP A 65 15.68 -5.00 10.48
CA ASP A 65 16.30 -3.70 10.17
C ASP A 65 15.27 -2.72 9.59
N GLY A 66 15.24 -1.49 10.12
CA GLY A 66 14.72 -0.30 9.43
C GLY A 66 13.19 -0.10 9.41
N ALA A 67 12.75 1.06 9.90
CA ALA A 67 11.48 1.64 9.50
C ALA A 67 11.45 1.73 7.95
N GLY A 68 10.71 0.82 7.32
CA GLY A 68 10.73 0.59 5.88
C GLY A 68 10.20 1.78 5.09
N GLU A 69 11.10 2.65 4.66
CA GLU A 69 10.91 3.42 3.43
C GLU A 69 10.95 2.41 2.27
N ILE A 70 9.78 1.97 1.79
CA ILE A 70 9.70 1.19 0.56
C ILE A 70 9.94 2.16 -0.60
N ARG A 71 11.20 2.39 -0.99
CA ARG A 71 11.54 3.05 -2.24
C ARG A 71 11.36 2.06 -3.38
N VAL A 72 10.31 2.27 -4.16
CA VAL A 72 10.10 1.54 -5.42
C VAL A 72 10.96 2.24 -6.48
N GLU A 73 12.17 1.75 -6.72
CA GLU A 73 12.98 2.20 -7.85
C GLU A 73 12.57 1.40 -9.11
N GLU A 74 11.93 2.05 -10.07
CA GLU A 74 11.63 1.48 -11.38
C GLU A 74 12.93 1.26 -12.17
N GLN A 75 13.56 0.09 -12.01
CA GLN A 75 14.72 -0.28 -12.83
C GLN A 75 14.25 -0.73 -14.22
N THR A 76 14.09 0.24 -15.13
CA THR A 76 13.96 -0.02 -16.56
C THR A 76 15.34 -0.37 -17.14
N GLY A 77 15.73 -1.65 -17.02
CA GLY A 77 16.95 -2.19 -17.62
C GLY A 77 16.63 -3.15 -18.76
N HIS A 78 16.56 -2.63 -19.97
CA HIS A 78 16.56 -3.39 -21.22
C HIS A 78 17.85 -4.25 -21.31
N LEU A 79 17.72 -5.57 -21.41
CA LEU A 79 18.85 -6.46 -21.70
C LEU A 79 18.97 -6.62 -23.23
N PRO A 80 20.20 -6.54 -23.79
CA PRO A 80 20.45 -6.71 -25.23
C PRO A 80 20.27 -8.16 -25.71
#